data_AF-A0AAV4FE23-F1
#
_entry.id   AF-A0AAV4FE23-F1
#
_cell.length_a   1.000
_cell.length_b   1.000
_cell.length_c   1.000
_cell.angle_alpha   90.00
_cell.angle_beta   90.00
_cell.angle_gamma   90.00
#
_symmetry.space_group_name_H-M   'P 1'
#
loop_
_entity.id
_entity.type
_entity.pdbx_description
1 polymer ?
#
loop_
_entity_poly.entity_id
_entity_poly.type
_entity_poly.pdbx_seq_one_letter_code
_entity_poly.pdbx_strand_id
1 'polypeptide(L)'
;MTDTSRLIVRLVHAINDLSGKVKVAYTFDAGPNACLYLLDEDVKQVLALVRHFFPPPKDTKDSFVTGIKVDETEPSAVGPGPQIVTDPEESLFTPDGKPKL
;
A
#
# COMPACT_ATOMS: atom_id res chain seq x y z
N MET A 1 -14.09 2.87 -8.81
CA MET A 1 -14.83 2.26 -7.66
C MET A 1 -15.64 1.04 -8.08
N THR A 2 -15.31 -0.14 -7.57
CA THR A 2 -16.00 -1.44 -7.79
C THR A 2 -16.67 -1.93 -6.48
N ASP A 3 -17.23 -3.14 -6.47
CA ASP A 3 -17.75 -3.75 -5.23
C ASP A 3 -16.67 -3.95 -4.18
N THR A 4 -15.47 -4.36 -4.58
CA THR A 4 -14.32 -4.44 -3.68
C THR A 4 -13.99 -3.08 -3.07
N SER A 5 -13.99 -2.01 -3.88
CA SER A 5 -13.79 -0.64 -3.37
C SER A 5 -14.85 -0.28 -2.31
N ARG A 6 -16.12 -0.61 -2.56
CA ARG A 6 -17.22 -0.37 -1.61
C ARG A 6 -17.07 -1.19 -0.32
N LEU A 7 -16.56 -2.42 -0.39
CA LEU A 7 -16.25 -3.24 0.78
C LEU A 7 -15.11 -2.64 1.61
N ILE A 8 -14.07 -2.10 0.96
CA ILE A 8 -12.98 -1.40 1.65
C ILE A 8 -13.52 -0.16 2.38
N VAL A 9 -14.38 0.64 1.74
CA VAL A 9 -15.03 1.80 2.39
C VAL A 9 -15.80 1.37 3.64
N ARG A 10 -16.58 0.30 3.57
CA ARG A 10 -17.32 -0.24 4.74
C ARG A 10 -16.39 -0.72 5.84
N LEU A 11 -15.29 -1.39 5.49
CA LEU A 11 -14.29 -1.83 6.46
C LEU A 11 -13.67 -0.64 7.20
N VAL A 12 -13.31 0.43 6.48
CA VAL A 12 -12.74 1.65 7.10
C VAL A 12 -13.73 2.29 8.09
N HIS A 13 -14.99 2.44 7.70
CA HIS A 13 -16.02 2.97 8.61
C HIS A 13 -16.20 2.08 9.83
N ALA A 14 -16.26 0.75 9.66
CA ALA A 14 -16.37 -0.18 10.78
C ALA A 14 -15.17 -0.10 11.75
N ILE A 15 -13.95 0.07 11.23
CA ILE A 15 -12.74 0.26 12.06
C ILE A 15 -12.85 1.54 12.88
N ASN A 16 -13.26 2.65 12.26
CA ASN A 16 -13.38 3.94 12.92
C ASN A 16 -14.49 3.93 13.98
N ASP A 17 -15.64 3.36 13.66
CA ASP A 17 -16.79 3.24 14.58
C ASP A 17 -16.44 2.40 15.81
N LEU A 18 -15.82 1.23 15.62
CA LEU A 18 -15.38 0.36 16.72
C LEU A 18 -14.30 1.01 17.59
N SER A 19 -13.50 1.91 17.01
CA SER A 19 -12.42 2.60 17.73
C SER A 19 -12.90 3.85 18.47
N GLY A 20 -14.12 4.34 18.19
CA GLY A 20 -14.63 5.61 18.72
C GLY A 20 -13.86 6.85 18.25
N LYS A 21 -12.95 6.70 17.27
CA LYS A 21 -12.15 7.77 16.67
C LYS A 21 -11.77 7.40 15.23
N VAL A 22 -11.49 8.42 14.40
CA VAL A 22 -11.01 8.21 13.02
C VAL A 22 -9.56 7.73 13.06
N LYS A 23 -9.34 6.44 12.80
CA LYS A 23 -8.00 5.81 12.69
C LYS A 23 -7.52 5.68 11.25
N VAL A 24 -8.45 5.48 10.32
CA VAL A 24 -8.15 5.22 8.91
C VAL A 24 -9.01 6.11 8.03
N ALA A 25 -8.39 6.72 7.02
CA ALA A 25 -9.05 7.43 5.94
C ALA A 25 -8.77 6.72 4.60
N TYR A 26 -9.66 6.89 3.62
CA TYR A 26 -9.49 6.34 2.27
C TYR A 26 -9.63 7.43 1.21
N THR A 27 -8.97 7.24 0.08
CA THR A 27 -9.22 7.97 -1.16
C THR A 27 -9.13 7.05 -2.37
N PHE A 28 -9.79 7.46 -3.45
CA PHE A 28 -9.81 6.77 -4.74
C PHE A 28 -9.58 7.80 -5.85
N ASP A 29 -8.70 7.47 -6.78
CA ASP A 29 -8.51 8.23 -8.02
C ASP A 29 -9.32 7.58 -9.16
N ALA A 30 -8.87 7.69 -10.42
CA ALA A 30 -9.46 7.07 -11.60
C ALA A 30 -9.27 5.53 -11.66
N GLY A 31 -9.67 4.81 -10.60
CA GLY A 31 -9.54 3.36 -10.52
C GLY A 31 -10.29 2.73 -9.33
N PRO A 32 -10.17 1.40 -9.15
CA PRO A 32 -10.75 0.69 -8.02
C PRO A 32 -9.82 0.61 -6.80
N ASN A 33 -8.54 0.96 -6.95
CA ASN A 33 -7.52 0.83 -5.91
C ASN A 33 -7.74 1.86 -4.80
N ALA A 34 -7.76 1.40 -3.55
CA ALA A 34 -7.89 2.26 -2.39
C ALA A 34 -6.51 2.70 -1.90
N CYS A 35 -6.31 4.00 -1.70
CA CYS A 35 -5.20 4.53 -0.93
C CYS A 35 -5.70 4.80 0.49
N LEU A 36 -5.08 4.17 1.49
CA LEU A 36 -5.46 4.31 2.89
C LEU A 36 -4.41 5.16 3.64
N TYR A 37 -4.88 6.13 4.41
CA TYR A 37 -4.07 6.95 5.31
C TYR A 37 -4.41 6.59 6.75
N LEU A 38 -3.39 6.33 7.56
CA LEU A 38 -3.49 5.93 8.97
C LEU A 38 -2.16 6.22 9.67
N LEU A 39 -2.18 6.27 11.00
CA LEU A 39 -0.97 6.40 11.81
C LEU A 39 -0.20 5.08 11.83
N ASP A 40 1.12 5.16 12.06
CA ASP A 40 2.01 3.99 12.18
C ASP A 40 1.46 2.95 13.16
N GLU A 41 1.07 3.41 14.36
CA GLU A 41 0.52 2.57 15.43
C GLU A 41 -0.68 1.72 15.02
N ASP A 42 -1.45 2.16 14.00
CA ASP A 42 -2.65 1.48 13.53
C ASP A 42 -2.38 0.51 12.35
N VAL A 43 -1.21 0.56 11.72
CA VAL A 43 -0.92 -0.24 10.51
C VAL A 43 -1.00 -1.74 10.77
N LYS A 44 -0.42 -2.22 11.87
CA LYS A 44 -0.46 -3.65 12.24
C LYS A 44 -1.91 -4.16 12.33
N GLN A 45 -2.77 -3.41 13.00
CA GLN A 45 -4.18 -3.77 13.20
C GLN A 45 -4.96 -3.73 11.88
N VAL A 46 -4.82 -2.64 11.12
CA VAL A 46 -5.57 -2.43 9.87
C VAL A 46 -5.15 -3.45 8.81
N LEU A 47 -3.84 -3.76 8.70
CA LEU A 47 -3.34 -4.76 7.77
C LEU A 47 -3.85 -6.17 8.11
N ALA A 48 -3.93 -6.52 9.39
CA ALA A 48 -4.52 -7.78 9.82
C ALA A 48 -6.00 -7.90 9.39
N LEU A 49 -6.78 -6.83 9.54
CA LEU A 49 -8.17 -6.79 9.09
C LEU A 49 -8.29 -6.87 7.56
N VAL A 50 -7.44 -6.16 6.82
CA VAL A 50 -7.40 -6.27 5.35
C VAL A 50 -7.11 -7.70 4.91
N ARG A 51 -6.12 -8.37 5.52
CA ARG A 51 -5.82 -9.80 5.24
C ARG A 51 -6.98 -10.73 5.57
N HIS A 52 -7.72 -10.44 6.64
CA HIS A 52 -8.86 -11.25 7.05
C HIS A 52 -10.03 -11.15 6.05
N PHE A 53 -10.40 -9.94 5.64
CA PHE A 53 -11.54 -9.71 4.75
C PHE A 53 -11.21 -9.84 3.25
N PHE A 54 -9.94 -9.67 2.89
CA PHE A 54 -9.43 -9.77 1.52
C PHE A 54 -8.21 -10.71 1.48
N PRO A 55 -8.40 -12.01 1.72
CA PRO A 55 -7.29 -12.96 1.77
C PRO A 55 -6.59 -13.11 0.41
N PRO A 56 -5.27 -13.35 0.38
CA PRO A 56 -4.56 -13.65 -0.85
C PRO A 56 -5.12 -14.90 -1.53
N PRO A 57 -5.07 -14.97 -2.88
CA PRO A 57 -5.29 -16.21 -3.61
C PRO A 57 -4.35 -17.33 -3.12
N LYS A 58 -4.85 -18.58 -3.11
CA LYS A 58 -4.12 -19.74 -2.59
C LYS A 58 -2.79 -20.03 -3.31
N ASP A 59 -2.68 -19.61 -4.58
CA ASP A 59 -1.53 -19.89 -5.45
C ASP A 59 -0.61 -18.68 -5.64
N THR A 60 -0.66 -17.70 -4.73
CA THR A 60 0.18 -16.49 -4.83
C THR A 60 1.64 -16.86 -4.60
N LYS A 61 2.46 -16.81 -5.66
CA LYS A 61 3.91 -17.04 -5.58
C LYS A 61 4.66 -15.84 -4.99
N ASP A 62 4.08 -14.65 -5.13
CA ASP A 62 4.64 -13.39 -4.63
C ASP A 62 4.14 -13.05 -3.24
N SER A 63 4.86 -12.17 -2.54
CA SER A 63 4.42 -11.69 -1.23
C SER A 63 3.13 -10.86 -1.36
N PHE A 64 2.08 -11.24 -0.64
CA PHE A 64 0.81 -10.50 -0.59
C PHE A 64 0.96 -9.07 -0.03
N VAL A 65 2.00 -8.85 0.80
CA VAL A 65 2.34 -7.52 1.34
C VAL A 65 3.75 -7.18 0.94
N THR A 66 3.92 -6.05 0.26
CA THR A 66 5.19 -5.53 -0.21
C THR A 66 5.45 -4.15 0.40
N GLY A 67 6.68 -3.64 0.23
CA GLY A 67 7.09 -2.39 0.85
C GLY A 67 7.75 -2.62 2.21
N ILE A 68 7.56 -1.66 3.13
CA ILE A 68 8.24 -1.70 4.43
C ILE A 68 7.72 -2.86 5.27
N LYS A 69 8.65 -3.59 5.88
CA LYS A 69 8.32 -4.71 6.77
C LYS A 69 7.59 -4.19 7.99
N VAL A 70 6.38 -4.70 8.20
CA VAL A 70 5.49 -4.26 9.29
C VAL A 70 5.85 -4.91 10.64
N ASP A 71 6.89 -5.75 10.71
CA ASP A 71 7.29 -6.41 11.97
C ASP A 71 8.07 -5.49 12.92
N GLU A 72 8.70 -4.43 12.42
CA GLU A 72 9.33 -3.39 13.22
C GLU A 72 8.79 -2.04 12.71
N THR A 73 8.49 -1.14 13.64
CA THR A 73 7.92 0.20 13.43
C THR A 73 8.48 0.91 12.19
N GLU A 74 7.60 1.65 11.49
CA GLU A 74 7.82 2.50 10.29
C GLU A 74 7.18 1.96 8.97
N PRO A 75 5.85 1.93 8.84
CA PRO A 75 5.14 1.84 7.57
C PRO A 75 5.41 3.07 6.69
N SER A 76 5.06 2.97 5.41
CA SER A 76 5.42 3.97 4.38
C SER A 76 5.15 5.41 4.84
N ALA A 77 6.23 6.13 5.12
CA ALA A 77 6.20 7.54 5.44
C ALA A 77 6.12 8.39 4.16
N VAL A 78 5.85 9.69 4.32
CA VAL A 78 5.98 10.67 3.23
C VAL A 78 7.45 10.66 2.77
N GLY A 79 7.67 10.27 1.52
CA GLY A 79 9.01 10.18 0.94
C GLY A 79 9.56 11.52 0.45
N PRO A 80 10.87 11.59 0.15
CA PRO A 80 11.47 12.76 -0.49
C PRO A 80 10.94 12.96 -1.92
N GLY A 81 11.18 14.16 -2.47
CA GLY A 81 10.92 14.44 -3.89
C GLY A 81 11.85 13.68 -4.85
N PRO A 82 11.78 13.96 -6.16
CA PRO A 82 12.60 13.31 -7.18
C PRO A 82 14.10 13.33 -6.84
N GLN A 83 14.79 12.20 -7.06
CA GLN A 83 16.23 12.05 -6.83
C GLN A 83 16.97 11.84 -8.17
N ILE A 84 18.18 12.38 -8.28
CA ILE A 84 19.07 12.08 -9.41
C ILE A 84 19.80 10.78 -9.09
N VAL A 85 19.63 9.77 -9.95
CA VAL A 85 20.37 8.51 -9.85
C VAL A 85 21.70 8.67 -10.58
N THR A 86 22.80 8.57 -9.85
CA THR A 86 24.16 8.75 -10.39
C THR A 86 24.89 7.44 -10.68
N ASP A 87 24.36 6.31 -10.22
CA ASP A 87 24.91 4.98 -10.51
C ASP A 87 24.59 4.58 -11.97
N PRO A 88 25.61 4.38 -12.83
CA PRO A 88 25.39 3.94 -14.21
C PRO A 88 24.69 2.59 -14.33
N GLU A 89 24.81 1.70 -13.34
CA GLU A 89 24.16 0.39 -13.36
C GLU A 89 22.64 0.49 -13.26
N GLU A 90 22.13 1.50 -12.55
CA GLU A 90 20.70 1.79 -12.43
C GLU A 90 20.09 2.47 -13.66
N SER A 91 20.92 2.88 -14.65
CA SER A 91 20.41 3.41 -15.91
C SER A 91 19.47 2.40 -16.57
N LEU A 92 18.28 2.86 -16.99
CA LEU A 92 17.35 2.06 -17.78
C LEU A 92 17.77 1.93 -19.26
N PHE A 93 18.88 2.57 -19.66
CA PHE A 93 19.43 2.51 -21.02
C PHE A 93 20.83 1.92 -21.05
N THR A 94 21.14 1.19 -22.11
CA THR A 94 22.47 0.72 -22.47
C THR A 94 23.37 1.89 -22.94
N PRO A 95 24.71 1.71 -23.01
CA PRO A 95 25.60 2.75 -23.52
C PRO A 95 25.33 3.18 -24.97
N ASP A 96 24.71 2.32 -25.80
CA ASP A 96 24.25 2.64 -27.14
C ASP A 96 22.84 3.30 -27.20
N GLY A 97 22.26 3.63 -26.04
CA GLY A 97 21.03 4.40 -25.92
C GLY A 97 19.74 3.60 -26.08
N LYS A 98 19.80 2.27 -26.02
CA LYS A 98 18.60 1.40 -26.10
C LYS A 98 18.10 1.05 -24.70
N PRO A 99 16.80 0.78 -24.51
CA PRO A 99 16.30 0.29 -23.23
C PRO A 99 17.01 -1.00 -22.82
N LYS A 100 17.39 -1.12 -21.53
CA LYS A 100 17.75 -2.41 -20.93
C LYS A 100 16.44 -3.20 -20.78
N LEU A 101 16.32 -4.31 -21.51
CA LEU A 101 15.21 -5.26 -21.38
C LEU A 101 15.45 -6.21 -20.22
#